data_AF-A0A0G0QYH9-F1
#
_entry.id   AF-A0A0G0QYH9-F1
#
_cell.length_a   1.000
_cell.length_b   1.000
_cell.length_c   1.000
_cell.angle_alpha   90.00
_cell.angle_beta   90.00
_cell.angle_gamma   90.00
#
_symmetry.space_group_name_H-M   'P 1'
#
loop_
_entity.id
_entity.type
_entity.pdbx_description
1 polymer ?
#
loop_
_entity_poly.entity_id
_entity_poly.type
_entity_poly.pdbx_seq_one_letter_code
_entity_poly.pdbx_strand_id
1 'polypeptide(L)'
;MKKDNIIKKLLLWLGILVSPPLKGFAIHCHHDILAEYCWDYAERVESIKKDKPQNEQETRLRLFKILPKEALLELPLKYQKADEARPWQETYKARQEADKAWPQESKDAFHKKWCVPDCPWDGKRLVFEK
;
A
#
# COMPACT_ATOMS: atom_id res chain seq x y z
N MET A 1 -7.37 30.24 -0.19
CA MET A 1 -6.58 29.04 -0.60
C MET A 1 -5.06 29.12 -0.38
N LYS A 2 -4.50 30.02 0.46
CA LYS A 2 -3.03 30.10 0.70
C LYS A 2 -2.56 29.69 2.12
N LYS A 3 -3.46 29.65 3.11
CA LYS A 3 -3.08 29.37 4.52
C LYS A 3 -2.73 27.90 4.77
N ASP A 4 -3.46 26.96 4.15
CA ASP A 4 -3.25 25.52 4.37
C ASP A 4 -1.90 25.02 3.87
N ASN A 5 -1.36 25.66 2.82
CA ASN A 5 -0.08 25.30 2.23
C ASN A 5 1.11 25.77 3.08
N ILE A 6 0.94 26.90 3.80
CA ILE A 6 1.94 27.40 4.75
C ILE A 6 1.98 26.51 5.99
N ILE A 7 0.81 26.16 6.52
CA ILE A 7 0.70 25.28 7.71
C ILE A 7 1.29 23.90 7.41
N LYS A 8 0.94 23.27 6.28
CA LYS A 8 1.52 21.97 5.89
C LYS A 8 3.04 22.03 5.75
N LYS A 9 3.60 23.07 5.10
CA LYS A 9 5.05 23.23 4.97
C LYS A 9 5.74 23.46 6.32
N LEU A 10 5.13 24.25 7.20
CA LEU A 10 5.65 24.52 8.54
C LEU A 10 5.65 23.23 9.38
N LEU A 11 4.59 22.45 9.33
CA LEU A 11 4.48 21.16 10.01
C LEU A 11 5.47 20.13 9.44
N LEU A 12 5.72 20.13 8.12
CA LEU A 12 6.74 19.27 7.51
C LEU A 12 8.15 19.65 7.98
N TRP A 13 8.44 20.96 8.01
CA TRP A 13 9.73 21.51 8.43
C TRP A 13 10.00 21.31 9.93
N LEU A 14 8.96 21.40 10.76
CA LEU A 14 9.00 21.11 12.18
C LEU A 14 9.05 19.59 12.48
N GLY A 15 9.07 18.72 11.46
CA GLY A 15 9.06 17.26 11.63
C GLY A 15 7.74 16.69 12.16
N ILE A 16 6.69 17.50 12.23
CA ILE A 16 5.35 17.12 12.71
C ILE A 16 4.60 16.36 11.60
N LEU A 17 4.82 16.70 10.34
CA LEU A 17 4.39 15.92 9.17
C LEU A 17 5.61 15.25 8.53
N VAL A 18 5.66 13.93 8.56
CA VAL A 18 6.65 13.17 7.80
C VAL A 18 6.09 12.94 6.40
N SER A 19 6.77 13.43 5.36
CA SER A 19 6.44 13.03 4.00
C SER A 19 6.54 11.51 3.89
N PRO A 20 5.56 10.82 3.28
CA PRO A 20 5.68 9.38 3.08
C PRO A 20 6.96 9.08 2.30
N PRO A 21 7.66 7.98 2.62
CA PRO A 21 8.82 7.56 1.86
C PRO A 21 8.46 7.39 0.39
N LEU A 22 9.38 7.75 -0.50
CA LEU A 22 9.15 7.76 -1.95
C LEU A 22 8.87 6.36 -2.51
N LYS A 23 9.34 5.32 -1.83
CA LYS A 23 9.21 3.91 -2.23
C LYS A 23 9.29 2.97 -1.02
N GLY A 24 8.78 1.76 -1.17
CA GLY A 24 8.80 0.71 -0.15
C GLY A 24 7.60 -0.24 -0.27
N PHE A 25 7.55 -1.29 0.55
CA PHE A 25 6.35 -2.11 0.64
C PHE A 25 5.18 -1.26 1.14
N ALA A 26 4.05 -1.34 0.45
CA ALA A 26 2.85 -0.61 0.77
C ALA A 26 1.67 -1.56 0.91
N ILE A 27 0.78 -1.24 1.84
CA ILE A 27 -0.52 -1.91 1.94
C ILE A 27 -1.48 -1.30 0.92
N HIS A 28 -2.30 -2.15 0.29
CA HIS A 28 -3.33 -1.73 -0.69
C HIS A 28 -2.80 -0.85 -1.82
N CYS A 29 -1.57 -1.08 -2.27
CA CYS A 29 -1.04 -0.39 -3.45
C CYS A 29 -1.90 -0.73 -4.67
N HIS A 30 -2.22 -2.01 -4.89
CA HIS A 30 -3.29 -2.49 -5.76
C HIS A 30 -4.50 -2.96 -4.93
N HIS A 31 -5.67 -3.12 -5.57
CA HIS A 31 -6.90 -3.46 -4.83
C HIS A 31 -7.06 -4.95 -4.58
N ASP A 32 -6.26 -5.79 -5.20
CA ASP A 32 -6.34 -7.25 -5.20
C ASP A 32 -5.10 -7.89 -4.57
N ILE A 33 -4.23 -7.05 -3.97
CA ILE A 33 -2.98 -7.47 -3.34
C ILE A 33 -2.87 -6.72 -2.01
N LEU A 34 -2.71 -7.48 -0.93
CA LEU A 34 -2.65 -6.91 0.41
C LEU A 34 -1.40 -6.02 0.59
N ALA A 35 -0.22 -6.51 0.19
CA ALA A 35 1.03 -5.76 0.28
C ALA A 35 1.91 -5.99 -0.96
N GLU A 36 2.57 -4.95 -1.46
CA GLU A 36 3.54 -5.05 -2.57
C GLU A 36 4.55 -3.91 -2.51
N TYR A 37 5.70 -4.07 -3.17
CA TYR A 37 6.65 -2.97 -3.30
C TYR A 37 6.15 -1.88 -4.25
N CYS A 38 5.97 -0.68 -3.71
CA CYS A 38 5.70 0.54 -4.45
C CYS A 38 7.03 1.23 -4.82
N TRP A 39 7.28 1.40 -6.12
CA TRP A 39 8.51 2.01 -6.63
C TRP A 39 8.48 3.54 -6.63
N ASP A 40 7.28 4.12 -6.77
CA ASP A 40 7.06 5.55 -6.72
C ASP A 40 5.67 5.83 -6.12
N TYR A 41 5.66 6.30 -4.87
CA TYR A 41 4.44 6.60 -4.13
C TYR A 41 3.64 7.74 -4.79
N ALA A 42 4.32 8.77 -5.28
CA ALA A 42 3.67 9.94 -5.87
C ALA A 42 3.03 9.57 -7.22
N GLU A 43 3.75 8.86 -8.08
CA GLU A 43 3.21 8.33 -9.33
C GLU A 43 1.98 7.45 -9.08
N ARG A 44 2.03 6.59 -8.05
CA ARG A 44 0.88 5.76 -7.71
C ARG A 44 -0.33 6.57 -7.26
N VAL A 45 -0.13 7.58 -6.42
CA VAL A 45 -1.19 8.50 -6.00
C VAL A 45 -1.82 9.19 -7.22
N GLU A 46 -1.00 9.66 -8.16
CA GLU A 46 -1.50 10.32 -9.37
C GLU A 46 -2.25 9.35 -10.29
N SER A 47 -1.77 8.12 -10.47
CA SER A 47 -2.52 7.08 -11.22
C SER A 47 -3.85 6.74 -10.54
N ILE A 48 -3.92 6.73 -9.20
CA ILE A 48 -5.20 6.52 -8.49
C ILE A 48 -6.20 7.64 -8.85
N LYS A 49 -5.76 8.91 -8.81
CA LYS A 49 -6.63 10.06 -9.12
C LYS A 49 -7.02 10.13 -10.60
N LYS A 50 -6.13 9.70 -11.49
CA LYS A 50 -6.31 9.81 -12.93
C LYS A 50 -7.12 8.65 -13.51
N ASP A 51 -6.82 7.42 -13.09
CA ASP A 51 -7.22 6.23 -13.84
C ASP A 51 -8.27 5.38 -13.10
N LYS A 52 -8.51 5.59 -11.80
CA LYS A 52 -9.45 4.78 -11.02
C LYS A 52 -10.86 5.39 -11.01
N PRO A 53 -11.92 4.57 -10.95
CA PRO A 53 -13.28 5.07 -10.85
C PRO A 53 -13.43 6.04 -9.67
N GLN A 54 -14.19 7.12 -9.88
CA GLN A 54 -14.28 8.22 -8.91
C GLN A 54 -14.74 7.76 -7.52
N ASN A 55 -15.67 6.81 -7.46
CA ASN A 55 -16.18 6.20 -6.23
C ASN A 55 -15.15 5.33 -5.49
N GLU A 56 -14.03 4.99 -6.12
CA GLU A 56 -12.95 4.20 -5.50
C GLU A 56 -11.79 5.08 -5.00
N GLN A 57 -11.61 6.28 -5.54
CA GLN A 57 -10.39 7.06 -5.36
C GLN A 57 -10.14 7.42 -3.89
N GLU A 58 -11.17 7.89 -3.18
CA GLU A 58 -11.05 8.26 -1.78
C GLU A 58 -10.59 7.07 -0.92
N THR A 59 -11.28 5.92 -1.06
CA THR A 59 -10.94 4.68 -0.35
C THR A 59 -9.53 4.23 -0.69
N ARG A 60 -9.16 4.21 -1.97
CA ARG A 60 -7.80 3.80 -2.40
C ARG A 60 -6.71 4.72 -1.82
N LEU A 61 -6.89 6.04 -1.89
CA LEU A 61 -5.92 7.00 -1.36
C LEU A 61 -5.80 6.93 0.16
N ARG A 62 -6.93 6.72 0.86
CA ARG A 62 -6.96 6.58 2.31
C ARG A 62 -6.24 5.33 2.80
N LEU A 63 -6.36 4.22 2.06
CA LEU A 63 -5.80 2.92 2.41
C LEU A 63 -4.36 2.73 1.93
N PHE A 64 -3.97 3.37 0.82
CA PHE A 64 -2.63 3.26 0.25
C PHE A 64 -1.56 3.92 1.12
N LYS A 65 -0.80 3.10 1.84
CA LYS A 65 0.23 3.55 2.78
C LYS A 65 1.49 2.70 2.66
N ILE A 66 2.66 3.35 2.65
CA ILE A 66 3.92 2.64 2.83
C ILE A 66 3.96 2.06 4.24
N LEU A 67 4.27 0.78 4.33
CA LEU A 67 4.42 0.04 5.57
C LEU A 67 5.70 0.48 6.30
N PRO A 68 5.67 0.58 7.63
CA PRO A 68 6.86 0.86 8.41
C PRO A 68 7.80 -0.36 8.43
N LYS A 69 9.06 -0.19 8.84
CA LYS A 69 10.09 -1.25 8.78
C LYS A 69 9.70 -2.48 9.60
N GLU A 70 9.00 -2.27 10.71
CA GLU A 70 8.54 -3.31 11.63
C GLU A 70 7.56 -4.26 10.95
N ALA A 71 6.72 -3.76 10.04
CA ALA A 71 5.80 -4.58 9.28
C ALA A 71 6.52 -5.53 8.31
N LEU A 72 7.71 -5.15 7.84
CA LEU A 72 8.51 -5.99 6.94
C LEU A 72 8.99 -7.27 7.62
N LEU A 73 9.13 -7.27 8.95
CA LEU A 73 9.51 -8.47 9.71
C LEU A 73 8.40 -9.53 9.71
N GLU A 74 7.16 -9.13 9.45
CA GLU A 74 5.98 -9.99 9.44
C GLU A 74 5.53 -10.36 8.03
N LEU A 75 6.06 -9.70 7.00
CA LEU A 75 5.83 -10.07 5.62
C LEU A 75 6.55 -11.39 5.30
N PRO A 76 5.90 -12.34 4.59
CA PRO A 76 6.58 -13.56 4.16
C PRO A 76 7.86 -13.24 3.38
N LEU A 77 8.97 -13.91 3.71
CA LEU A 77 10.25 -13.65 3.05
C LEU A 77 10.19 -13.84 1.52
N LYS A 78 9.36 -14.79 1.05
CA LYS A 78 9.11 -14.98 -0.39
C LYS A 78 8.50 -13.74 -1.04
N TYR A 79 7.66 -13.00 -0.33
CA TYR A 79 7.05 -11.76 -0.79
C TYR A 79 8.10 -10.65 -0.96
N GLN A 80 9.00 -10.54 0.02
CA GLN A 80 10.09 -9.56 -0.01
C GLN A 80 11.03 -9.83 -1.19
N LYS A 81 11.43 -11.10 -1.38
CA LYS A 81 12.32 -11.52 -2.47
C LYS A 81 11.67 -11.45 -3.85
N ALA A 82 10.35 -11.61 -3.95
CA ALA A 82 9.66 -11.55 -5.23
C ALA A 82 9.84 -10.18 -5.90
N ASP A 83 9.89 -9.09 -5.13
CA ASP A 83 10.11 -7.73 -5.65
C ASP A 83 11.59 -7.38 -5.92
N GLU A 84 12.53 -8.22 -5.46
CA GLU A 84 13.95 -8.16 -5.85
C GLU A 84 14.21 -8.85 -7.21
N ALA A 85 13.31 -9.76 -7.63
CA ALA A 85 13.45 -10.49 -8.88
C ALA A 85 13.26 -9.56 -10.08
N ARG A 86 14.15 -9.70 -11.07
CA ARG A 86 14.00 -9.12 -12.42
C ARG A 86 14.13 -10.27 -13.42
N PRO A 87 13.35 -10.31 -14.51
CA PRO A 87 12.39 -9.32 -15.04
C PRO A 87 10.97 -9.32 -14.41
N TRP A 88 10.17 -8.29 -14.71
CA TRP A 88 8.82 -8.07 -14.13
C TRP A 88 7.87 -9.27 -14.20
N GLN A 89 7.95 -10.06 -15.27
CA GLN A 89 7.13 -11.27 -15.45
C GLN A 89 7.46 -12.33 -14.38
N GLU A 90 8.73 -12.48 -14.02
CA GLU A 90 9.17 -13.38 -12.96
C GLU A 90 8.79 -12.84 -11.58
N THR A 91 8.93 -11.52 -11.37
CA THR A 91 8.45 -10.80 -10.18
C THR A 91 6.95 -11.05 -9.95
N TYR A 92 6.14 -10.92 -11.00
CA TYR A 92 4.69 -11.11 -10.94
C TYR A 92 4.32 -12.55 -10.56
N LYS A 93 4.93 -13.54 -11.22
CA LYS A 93 4.69 -14.96 -10.92
C LYS A 93 5.13 -15.31 -9.49
N ALA A 94 6.32 -14.88 -9.07
CA ALA A 94 6.83 -15.11 -7.73
C ALA A 94 5.93 -14.49 -6.65
N ARG A 95 5.37 -13.30 -6.91
CA ARG A 95 4.38 -12.67 -6.02
C ARG A 95 3.09 -13.48 -5.92
N GLN A 96 2.53 -13.93 -7.04
CA GLN A 96 1.32 -14.77 -7.00
C GLN A 96 1.54 -16.07 -6.21
N GLU A 97 2.70 -16.70 -6.38
CA GLU A 97 3.07 -17.90 -5.62
C GLU A 97 3.25 -17.59 -4.13
N ALA A 98 3.89 -16.47 -3.79
CA ALA A 98 4.04 -16.03 -2.41
C ALA A 98 2.69 -15.70 -1.75
N ASP A 99 1.78 -15.05 -2.47
CA ASP A 99 0.41 -14.73 -2.03
C ASP A 99 -0.40 -15.99 -1.78
N LYS A 100 -0.35 -16.95 -2.70
CA LYS A 100 -1.02 -18.23 -2.54
C LYS A 100 -0.47 -19.03 -1.35
N ALA A 101 0.83 -18.89 -1.06
CA ALA A 101 1.49 -19.57 0.04
C ALA A 101 1.33 -18.88 1.40
N TRP A 102 0.83 -17.64 1.43
CA TRP A 102 0.61 -16.89 2.68
C TRP A 102 -0.73 -17.30 3.29
N PRO A 103 -0.75 -17.99 4.45
CA PRO A 103 -2.00 -18.47 5.05
C PRO A 103 -2.98 -17.33 5.34
N GLN A 104 -4.26 -17.56 5.09
CA GLN A 104 -5.29 -16.52 5.26
C GLN A 104 -5.30 -15.94 6.68
N GLU A 105 -5.20 -16.78 7.71
CA GLU A 105 -5.15 -16.32 9.10
C GLU A 105 -3.97 -15.37 9.36
N SER A 106 -2.82 -15.63 8.74
CA SER A 106 -1.64 -14.75 8.83
C SER A 106 -1.84 -13.45 8.05
N LYS A 107 -2.51 -13.49 6.89
CA LYS A 107 -2.90 -12.28 6.13
C LYS A 107 -3.87 -11.42 6.93
N ASP A 108 -4.86 -12.03 7.55
CA ASP A 108 -5.88 -11.34 8.33
C ASP A 108 -5.26 -10.69 9.58
N ALA A 109 -4.38 -11.42 10.28
CA ALA A 109 -3.62 -10.88 11.41
C ALA A 109 -2.72 -9.69 10.99
N PHE A 110 -2.02 -9.83 9.87
CA PHE A 110 -1.20 -8.76 9.30
C PHE A 110 -2.06 -7.54 8.93
N HIS A 111 -3.16 -7.75 8.21
CA HIS A 111 -4.10 -6.70 7.81
C HIS A 111 -4.69 -5.97 9.03
N LYS A 112 -5.13 -6.72 10.04
CA LYS A 112 -5.67 -6.16 11.29
C LYS A 112 -4.65 -5.28 12.03
N LYS A 113 -3.37 -5.63 11.97
CA LYS A 113 -2.30 -4.89 12.65
C LYS A 113 -1.87 -3.63 11.88
N TRP A 114 -1.74 -3.73 10.57
CA TRP A 114 -1.09 -2.71 9.74
C TRP A 114 -2.06 -1.89 8.87
N CYS A 115 -3.33 -2.27 8.79
CA CYS A 115 -4.37 -1.50 8.10
C CYS A 115 -5.26 -0.71 9.08
N VAL A 116 -6.20 0.04 8.52
CA VAL A 116 -7.24 0.75 9.28
C VAL A 116 -8.44 -0.17 9.55
N PRO A 117 -9.15 -0.04 10.69
CA PRO A 117 -10.22 -0.97 11.07
C PRO A 117 -11.41 -1.04 10.10
N ASP A 118 -11.70 0.04 9.36
CA ASP A 118 -12.82 0.17 8.44
C ASP A 118 -12.44 -0.13 6.97
N CYS A 119 -11.33 -0.85 6.77
CA CYS A 119 -10.91 -1.24 5.44
C CYS A 119 -11.86 -2.28 4.84
N PRO A 120 -12.43 -2.05 3.64
CA PRO A 120 -13.37 -2.98 3.00
C PRO A 120 -12.63 -4.13 2.28
N TRP A 121 -11.64 -4.72 2.93
CA TRP A 121 -10.89 -5.86 2.42
C TRP A 121 -11.64 -7.17 2.72
N ASP A 122 -11.92 -7.98 1.69
CA ASP A 122 -12.65 -9.25 1.82
C ASP A 122 -11.75 -10.48 2.05
N GLY A 123 -10.47 -10.25 2.36
CA GLY A 123 -9.45 -11.29 2.42
C GLY A 123 -8.68 -11.48 1.12
N LYS A 124 -9.20 -10.97 -0.01
CA LYS A 124 -8.61 -11.11 -1.36
C LYS A 124 -8.52 -9.79 -2.13
N ARG A 125 -9.47 -8.88 -1.94
CA ARG A 125 -9.52 -7.58 -2.60
C ARG A 125 -10.29 -6.54 -1.79
N LEU A 126 -10.08 -5.28 -2.12
CA LEU A 126 -10.94 -4.18 -1.71
C LEU A 126 -12.30 -4.29 -2.42
N VAL A 127 -13.36 -4.19 -1.63
CA VAL A 127 -14.73 -4.10 -2.08
C VAL A 127 -15.14 -2.63 -2.08
N PHE A 128 -15.62 -2.15 -3.23
CA PHE A 128 -16.07 -0.78 -3.38
C PHE A 128 -17.59 -0.76 -3.51
N GLU A 129 -18.22 0.21 -2.83
CA GLU A 129 -19.65 0.49 -3.02
C GLU A 129 -19.89 0.98 -4.45
N LYS A 130 -20.99 0.52 -5.04
CA LYS A 130 -21.36 0.84 -6.42
C LYS A 130 -22.17 2.12 -6.50
#